data_AF-A0A0F9JFE3-F1
#
_entry.id   AF-A0A0F9JFE3-F1
#
_cell.length_a   1.000
_cell.length_b   1.000
_cell.length_c   1.000
_cell.angle_alpha   90.00
_cell.angle_beta   90.00
_cell.angle_gamma   90.00
#
_symmetry.space_group_name_H-M   'P 1'
#
loop_
_entity.id
_entity.type
_entity.pdbx_description
1 polymer ?
#
loop_
_entity_poly.entity_id
_entity_poly.type
_entity_poly.pdbx_seq_one_letter_code
_entity_poly.pdbx_strand_id
1 'polypeptide(L)'
;MFTDKTIDYRSRFIEFYFNELHEHPIFQEMSNLSENSPWHGESNVGVHTDMVVAEFISRSPEHWKQVDMVGAVAAAFHDFGKPESMEELYREDRGNYKRFAGHEKVSARIFENWATSNMAKMEFLGLEAKHIHMVAWLCEYHLPWAIKKPEKRRALALTAMYIERECSALDPSYTQATREKVYSSNILERLLLSDTYGRISDDAETKRRNAEIWACEFQMLKNTIQYEQRSGPQEDDSPILYVAIGAPACGKSSFRLELNDDTLIHNMDELRSEWYLDEPSGDSAADYDLSWKRSTEDKKFASKVHHHFIQLIKTGQNVYNDNVNASLKRRRFYVTEARKHGYKVVAVLFPTPLQTLIDRQKSRKDKTVPEFAVKRIWNAVSQPQIGEFDEILVIE
;
A
#
# COMPACT_ATOMS: atom_id res chain seq x y z
N MET A 1 7.07 33.99 18.04
CA MET A 1 7.67 32.68 18.39
C MET A 1 6.62 31.88 19.15
N PHE A 2 5.75 31.18 18.44
CA PHE A 2 5.00 30.09 19.07
C PHE A 2 6.01 28.96 19.23
N THR A 3 6.39 28.66 20.46
CA THR A 3 7.19 27.48 20.75
C THR A 3 6.40 26.28 20.24
N ASP A 4 6.95 25.63 19.23
CA ASP A 4 6.39 24.45 18.59
C ASP A 4 6.06 23.43 19.69
N LYS A 5 4.77 23.25 19.99
CA LYS A 5 4.36 22.29 21.00
C LYS A 5 4.66 20.93 20.40
N THR A 6 5.66 20.25 20.96
CA THR A 6 5.97 18.86 20.65
C THR A 6 4.67 18.05 20.63
N ILE A 7 4.33 17.49 19.47
CA ILE A 7 3.12 16.69 19.31
C ILE A 7 3.24 15.46 20.21
N ASP A 8 2.31 15.28 21.14
CA ASP A 8 2.18 14.04 21.92
C ASP A 8 1.43 12.99 21.08
N TYR A 9 2.16 12.31 20.21
CA TYR A 9 1.62 11.29 19.33
C TYR A 9 0.91 10.17 20.10
N ARG A 10 1.43 9.77 21.26
CA ARG A 10 0.85 8.65 22.04
C ARG A 10 -0.52 9.02 22.57
N SER A 11 -0.66 10.18 23.21
CA SER A 11 -1.95 10.63 23.74
C SER A 11 -2.97 10.86 22.62
N ARG A 12 -2.56 11.47 21.51
CA ARG A 12 -3.45 11.67 20.34
C ARG A 12 -3.93 10.36 19.73
N PHE A 13 -3.04 9.35 19.65
CA PHE A 13 -3.43 8.03 19.16
C PHE A 13 -4.45 7.37 20.09
N ILE A 14 -4.21 7.38 21.41
CA ILE A 14 -5.12 6.79 22.40
C ILE A 14 -6.49 7.48 22.34
N GLU A 15 -6.51 8.81 22.25
CA GLU A 15 -7.73 9.61 22.09
C GLU A 15 -8.49 9.20 20.83
N PHE A 16 -7.81 9.18 19.67
CA PHE A 16 -8.41 8.73 18.42
C PHE A 16 -8.94 7.29 18.49
N TYR A 17 -8.15 6.37 19.03
CA TYR A 17 -8.46 4.95 19.03
C TYR A 17 -9.72 4.64 19.85
N PHE A 18 -9.75 5.09 21.11
CA PHE A 18 -10.85 4.74 22.02
C PHE A 18 -12.08 5.64 21.87
N ASN A 19 -11.92 6.91 21.49
CA ASN A 19 -13.07 7.82 21.41
C ASN A 19 -13.71 7.86 20.03
N GLU A 20 -13.02 7.42 18.98
CA GLU A 20 -13.51 7.55 17.61
C GLU A 20 -13.46 6.23 16.84
N LEU A 21 -12.31 5.56 16.83
CA LEU A 21 -12.17 4.36 16.01
C LEU A 21 -13.03 3.20 16.53
N HIS A 22 -13.17 3.07 17.85
CA HIS A 22 -14.09 2.10 18.47
C HIS A 22 -15.55 2.33 18.04
N GLU A 23 -15.96 3.58 17.82
CA GLU A 23 -17.31 3.93 17.37
C GLU A 23 -17.49 3.72 15.85
N HIS A 24 -16.43 3.39 15.12
CA HIS A 24 -16.51 3.15 13.68
C HIS A 24 -17.38 1.92 13.38
N PRO A 25 -18.31 1.97 12.40
CA PRO A 25 -19.22 0.85 12.11
C PRO A 25 -18.52 -0.49 11.86
N ILE A 26 -17.40 -0.48 11.13
CA ILE A 26 -16.61 -1.70 10.87
C ILE A 26 -15.99 -2.26 12.16
N PHE A 27 -15.57 -1.40 13.10
CA PHE A 27 -15.05 -1.87 14.38
C PHE A 27 -16.16 -2.56 15.18
N GLN A 28 -17.37 -1.99 15.17
CA GLN A 28 -18.54 -2.62 15.78
C GLN A 28 -18.89 -3.96 15.13
N GLU A 29 -18.73 -4.11 13.81
CA GLU A 29 -18.85 -5.42 13.14
C GLU A 29 -17.78 -6.41 13.61
N MET A 30 -16.53 -5.97 13.74
CA MET A 30 -15.42 -6.78 14.28
C MET A 30 -15.69 -7.23 15.71
N SER A 31 -16.28 -6.37 16.55
CA SER A 31 -16.68 -6.70 17.94
C SER A 31 -17.79 -7.75 18.01
N ASN A 32 -18.53 -7.97 16.92
CA ASN A 32 -19.55 -9.01 16.81
C ASN A 32 -19.07 -10.25 16.03
N LEU A 33 -17.85 -10.21 15.49
CA LEU A 33 -17.29 -11.26 14.65
C LEU A 33 -16.36 -12.16 15.46
N SER A 34 -16.87 -13.32 15.88
CA SER A 34 -16.01 -14.39 16.42
C SER A 34 -15.47 -15.30 15.31
N GLU A 35 -14.16 -15.58 15.37
CA GLU A 35 -13.48 -16.55 14.48
C GLU A 35 -13.70 -17.99 14.93
N ASN A 36 -13.96 -18.22 16.24
CA ASN A 36 -14.18 -19.51 16.87
C ASN A 36 -13.23 -20.61 16.35
N SER A 37 -11.92 -20.39 16.47
CA SER A 37 -10.92 -21.38 16.04
C SER A 37 -9.88 -21.67 17.14
N PRO A 38 -9.24 -22.85 17.14
CA PRO A 38 -8.13 -23.13 18.09
C PRO A 38 -6.96 -22.14 18.00
N TRP A 39 -6.90 -21.38 16.89
CA TRP A 39 -5.88 -20.38 16.63
C TRP A 39 -6.27 -18.97 17.08
N HIS A 40 -7.54 -18.78 17.46
CA HIS A 40 -8.16 -17.51 17.82
C HIS A 40 -9.13 -17.75 18.99
N GLY A 41 -8.57 -17.77 20.20
CA GLY A 41 -9.28 -17.95 21.46
C GLY A 41 -9.82 -16.66 22.06
N GLU A 42 -9.62 -15.52 21.39
CA GLU A 42 -10.22 -14.24 21.74
C GLU A 42 -11.74 -14.29 21.48
N SER A 43 -12.49 -13.45 22.19
CA SER A 43 -13.95 -13.45 22.07
C SER A 43 -14.45 -13.01 20.68
N ASN A 44 -13.74 -12.09 20.03
CA ASN A 44 -14.04 -11.56 18.70
C ASN A 44 -12.81 -10.83 18.11
N VAL A 45 -12.92 -10.45 16.83
CA VAL A 45 -11.86 -9.74 16.09
C VAL A 45 -11.56 -8.35 16.69
N GLY A 46 -12.57 -7.66 17.24
CA GLY A 46 -12.39 -6.38 17.93
C GLY A 46 -11.48 -6.51 19.16
N VAL A 47 -11.71 -7.52 20.01
CA VAL A 47 -10.89 -7.81 21.19
C VAL A 47 -9.47 -8.20 20.81
N HIS A 48 -9.28 -9.00 19.76
CA HIS A 48 -7.94 -9.24 19.22
C HIS A 48 -7.27 -7.93 18.83
N THR A 49 -7.98 -7.05 18.11
CA THR A 49 -7.43 -5.74 17.71
C THR A 49 -7.03 -4.87 18.91
N ASP A 50 -7.85 -4.83 19.97
CA ASP A 50 -7.50 -4.14 21.23
C ASP A 50 -6.21 -4.71 21.85
N MET A 51 -6.07 -6.04 21.86
CA MET A 51 -4.87 -6.71 22.38
C MET A 51 -3.63 -6.40 21.54
N VAL A 52 -3.75 -6.39 20.21
CA VAL A 52 -2.64 -6.00 19.31
C VAL A 52 -2.23 -4.55 19.54
N VAL A 53 -3.19 -3.63 19.68
CA VAL A 53 -2.90 -2.22 19.95
C VAL A 53 -2.23 -2.05 21.32
N ALA A 54 -2.70 -2.76 22.35
CA ALA A 54 -2.08 -2.73 23.67
C ALA A 54 -0.63 -3.25 23.64
N GLU A 55 -0.37 -4.37 22.96
CA GLU A 55 0.98 -4.90 22.75
C GLU A 55 1.86 -3.94 21.94
N PHE A 56 1.31 -3.28 20.93
CA PHE A 56 2.06 -2.29 20.15
C PHE A 56 2.48 -1.09 21.00
N ILE A 57 1.56 -0.58 21.83
CA ILE A 57 1.85 0.51 22.76
C ILE A 57 2.90 0.09 23.78
N SER A 58 2.83 -1.13 24.32
CA SER A 58 3.79 -1.62 25.34
C SER A 58 5.21 -1.81 24.80
N ARG A 59 5.33 -2.13 23.50
CA ARG A 59 6.61 -2.29 22.78
C ARG A 59 7.18 -0.99 22.25
N SER A 60 6.37 0.06 22.22
CA SER A 60 6.77 1.37 21.71
C SER A 60 7.52 2.17 22.77
N PRO A 61 8.42 3.09 22.37
CA PRO A 61 9.12 3.95 23.32
C PRO A 61 8.13 4.83 24.10
N GLU A 62 8.56 5.37 25.23
CA GLU A 62 7.74 6.30 26.02
C GLU A 62 7.40 7.57 25.22
N HIS A 63 8.39 8.13 24.54
CA HIS A 63 8.23 9.29 23.67
C HIS A 63 8.05 8.84 22.22
N TRP A 64 6.81 8.86 21.76
CA TRP A 64 6.47 8.47 20.40
C TRP A 64 6.98 9.49 19.39
N LYS A 65 7.44 8.96 18.26
CA LYS A 65 7.72 9.70 17.03
C LYS A 65 6.63 9.41 15.99
N GLN A 66 6.70 10.10 14.86
CA GLN A 66 5.77 9.88 13.75
C GLN A 66 5.77 8.42 13.25
N VAL A 67 6.91 7.74 13.27
CA VAL A 67 6.99 6.30 12.91
C VAL A 67 6.16 5.43 13.86
N ASP A 68 6.11 5.77 15.14
CA ASP A 68 5.34 5.05 16.16
C ASP A 68 3.83 5.29 15.94
N MET A 69 3.44 6.52 15.62
CA MET A 69 2.07 6.84 15.20
C MET A 69 1.66 6.03 13.96
N VAL A 70 2.50 5.98 12.92
CA VAL A 70 2.22 5.18 11.70
C VAL A 70 2.00 3.70 12.03
N GLY A 71 2.84 3.09 12.86
CA GLY A 71 2.65 1.69 13.24
C GLY A 71 1.44 1.47 14.14
N ALA A 72 1.12 2.42 15.04
CA ALA A 72 -0.04 2.33 15.91
C ALA A 72 -1.35 2.40 15.12
N VAL A 73 -1.45 3.30 14.14
CA VAL A 73 -2.58 3.34 13.22
C VAL A 73 -2.66 2.07 12.38
N ALA A 74 -1.53 1.53 11.90
CA ALA A 74 -1.52 0.25 11.20
C ALA A 74 -1.99 -0.92 12.08
N ALA A 75 -1.58 -0.96 13.35
CA ALA A 75 -2.06 -1.93 14.33
C ALA A 75 -3.56 -1.82 14.56
N ALA A 76 -4.08 -0.59 14.64
CA ALA A 76 -5.50 -0.35 14.81
C ALA A 76 -6.33 -0.82 13.59
N PHE A 77 -5.81 -0.72 12.37
CA PHE A 77 -6.53 -1.06 11.14
C PHE A 77 -6.22 -2.45 10.54
N HIS A 78 -5.25 -3.20 11.06
CA HIS A 78 -4.70 -4.41 10.38
C HIS A 78 -5.76 -5.46 10.00
N ASP A 79 -6.81 -5.60 10.82
CA ASP A 79 -7.86 -6.61 10.69
C ASP A 79 -9.23 -6.05 10.25
N PHE A 80 -9.33 -4.77 9.89
CA PHE A 80 -10.58 -4.13 9.47
C PHE A 80 -11.24 -4.80 8.26
N GLY A 81 -10.48 -5.51 7.43
CA GLY A 81 -10.98 -6.25 6.28
C GLY A 81 -11.60 -7.61 6.60
N LYS A 82 -11.53 -8.10 7.84
CA LYS A 82 -12.07 -9.42 8.20
C LYS A 82 -13.58 -9.54 7.99
N PRO A 83 -14.44 -8.59 8.41
CA PRO A 83 -15.88 -8.69 8.14
C PRO A 83 -16.22 -8.85 6.65
N GLU A 84 -15.61 -8.04 5.77
CA GLU A 84 -15.87 -8.09 4.33
C GLU A 84 -15.29 -9.34 3.63
N SER A 85 -14.16 -9.85 4.13
CA SER A 85 -13.47 -11.03 3.55
C SER A 85 -13.87 -12.37 4.16
N MET A 86 -14.85 -12.36 5.08
CA MET A 86 -15.32 -13.57 5.75
C MET A 86 -16.01 -14.53 4.78
N GLU A 87 -15.54 -15.77 4.77
CA GLU A 87 -16.18 -16.89 4.11
C GLU A 87 -16.43 -18.01 5.11
N GLU A 88 -17.65 -18.53 5.15
CA GLU A 88 -17.98 -19.74 5.92
C GLU A 88 -17.72 -20.99 5.09
N LEU A 89 -16.91 -21.89 5.62
CA LEU A 89 -16.49 -23.12 4.97
C LEU A 89 -16.74 -24.32 5.89
N TYR A 90 -16.87 -25.50 5.30
CA TYR A 90 -17.02 -26.76 6.04
C TYR A 90 -15.87 -27.72 5.70
N ARG A 91 -15.36 -28.41 6.72
CA ARG A 91 -14.49 -29.58 6.57
C ARG A 91 -14.96 -30.69 7.51
N GLU A 92 -14.85 -31.94 7.08
CA GLU A 92 -15.30 -33.11 7.87
C GLU A 92 -14.60 -33.24 9.23
N ASP A 93 -13.32 -32.86 9.32
CA ASP A 93 -12.50 -32.95 10.53
C ASP A 93 -12.66 -31.77 11.50
N ARG A 94 -13.09 -30.60 10.98
CA ARG A 94 -13.14 -29.33 11.73
C ARG A 94 -14.56 -28.78 11.91
N GLY A 95 -15.53 -29.29 11.16
CA GLY A 95 -16.87 -28.71 11.05
C GLY A 95 -16.88 -27.39 10.27
N ASN A 96 -17.84 -26.53 10.61
CA ASN A 96 -17.92 -25.18 10.05
C ASN A 96 -16.81 -24.29 10.63
N TYR A 97 -16.10 -23.55 9.77
CA TYR A 97 -15.08 -22.59 10.17
C TYR A 97 -15.10 -21.36 9.25
N LYS A 98 -14.61 -20.24 9.77
CA LYS A 98 -14.49 -19.00 9.01
C LYS A 98 -13.09 -18.87 8.40
N ARG A 99 -13.03 -18.33 7.18
CA ARG A 99 -11.79 -17.98 6.48
C ARG A 99 -11.82 -16.51 6.11
N PHE A 100 -10.69 -15.82 6.30
CA PHE A 100 -10.52 -14.39 6.03
C PHE A 100 -9.41 -14.18 4.99
N ALA A 101 -9.56 -14.78 3.82
CA ALA A 101 -8.49 -14.78 2.82
C ALA A 101 -8.35 -13.40 2.16
N GLY A 102 -7.17 -12.79 2.26
CA GLY A 102 -6.89 -11.49 1.65
C GLY A 102 -7.42 -10.30 2.45
N HIS A 103 -7.83 -10.50 3.71
CA HIS A 103 -8.26 -9.43 4.60
C HIS A 103 -7.20 -8.34 4.74
N GLU A 104 -5.91 -8.68 4.66
CA GLU A 104 -4.80 -7.74 4.78
C GLU A 104 -4.89 -6.61 3.73
N LYS A 105 -5.23 -7.00 2.50
CA LYS A 105 -5.43 -6.03 1.42
C LYS A 105 -6.72 -5.23 1.62
N VAL A 106 -7.79 -5.88 2.03
CA VAL A 106 -9.08 -5.22 2.27
C VAL A 106 -8.93 -4.18 3.40
N SER A 107 -8.27 -4.53 4.50
CA SER A 107 -7.88 -3.62 5.59
C SER A 107 -7.11 -2.40 5.07
N ALA A 108 -6.10 -2.62 4.22
CA ALA A 108 -5.33 -1.55 3.61
C ALA A 108 -6.16 -0.64 2.69
N ARG A 109 -7.21 -1.16 2.05
CA ARG A 109 -8.15 -0.36 1.23
C ARG A 109 -9.14 0.40 2.10
N ILE A 110 -9.68 -0.21 3.14
CA ILE A 110 -10.56 0.44 4.12
C ILE A 110 -9.84 1.61 4.79
N PHE A 111 -8.61 1.40 5.25
CA PHE A 111 -7.79 2.47 5.82
C PHE A 111 -7.55 3.60 4.81
N GLU A 112 -7.14 3.29 3.57
CA GLU A 112 -6.90 4.33 2.55
C GLU A 112 -8.17 5.15 2.27
N ASN A 113 -9.33 4.49 2.16
CA ASN A 113 -10.62 5.16 1.97
C ASN A 113 -10.96 6.08 3.15
N TRP A 114 -10.76 5.58 4.38
CA TRP A 114 -10.98 6.37 5.60
C TRP A 114 -10.03 7.56 5.65
N ALA A 115 -8.73 7.36 5.49
CA ALA A 115 -7.72 8.41 5.63
C ALA A 115 -7.92 9.53 4.61
N THR A 116 -8.14 9.17 3.33
CA THR A 116 -8.39 10.15 2.26
C THR A 116 -9.72 10.91 2.41
N SER A 117 -10.70 10.33 3.12
CA SER A 117 -11.95 11.01 3.45
C SER A 117 -11.88 11.83 4.73
N ASN A 118 -10.80 11.70 5.51
CA ASN A 118 -10.65 12.27 6.85
C ASN A 118 -9.27 12.96 7.02
N MET A 119 -8.82 13.73 6.03
CA MET A 119 -7.49 14.37 6.06
C MET A 119 -7.27 15.29 7.27
N ALA A 120 -8.31 15.99 7.76
CA ALA A 120 -8.21 16.77 9.00
C ALA A 120 -7.90 15.88 10.23
N LYS A 121 -8.37 14.63 10.24
CA LYS A 121 -8.04 13.66 11.30
C LYS A 121 -6.62 13.12 11.13
N MET A 122 -6.17 12.91 9.89
CA MET A 122 -4.77 12.58 9.61
C MET A 122 -3.83 13.69 10.11
N GLU A 123 -4.17 14.96 9.85
CA GLU A 123 -3.42 16.11 10.36
C GLU A 123 -3.42 16.18 11.89
N PHE A 124 -4.56 15.90 12.54
CA PHE A 124 -4.63 15.76 14.00
C PHE A 124 -3.66 14.69 14.51
N LEU A 125 -3.54 13.54 13.84
CA LEU A 125 -2.56 12.51 14.18
C LEU A 125 -1.11 12.90 13.82
N GLY A 126 -0.89 14.08 13.22
CA GLY A 126 0.41 14.51 12.72
C GLY A 126 0.87 13.67 11.54
N LEU A 127 -0.06 13.22 10.71
CA LEU A 127 0.14 12.45 9.49
C LEU A 127 -0.23 13.29 8.26
N GLU A 128 0.28 12.87 7.11
CA GLU A 128 0.23 13.58 5.82
C GLU A 128 -0.11 12.56 4.73
N ALA A 129 -0.35 13.02 3.49
CA ALA A 129 -0.67 12.13 2.36
C ALA A 129 0.30 10.94 2.21
N LYS A 130 1.62 11.18 2.31
CA LYS A 130 2.63 10.12 2.22
C LYS A 130 2.45 9.00 3.26
N HIS A 131 1.91 9.32 4.44
CA HIS A 131 1.69 8.35 5.51
C HIS A 131 0.52 7.40 5.21
N ILE A 132 -0.39 7.78 4.31
CA ILE A 132 -1.47 6.89 3.84
C ILE A 132 -0.87 5.63 3.21
N HIS A 133 0.13 5.81 2.35
CA HIS A 133 0.85 4.69 1.75
C HIS A 133 1.52 3.80 2.81
N MET A 134 2.21 4.42 3.78
CA MET A 134 2.99 3.70 4.79
C MET A 134 2.10 2.83 5.69
N VAL A 135 0.99 3.39 6.19
CA VAL A 135 0.02 2.66 7.01
C VAL A 135 -0.67 1.57 6.19
N ALA A 136 -1.16 1.87 4.98
CA ALA A 136 -1.79 0.89 4.11
C ALA A 136 -0.83 -0.27 3.77
N TRP A 137 0.44 0.02 3.56
CA TRP A 137 1.46 -0.98 3.30
C TRP A 137 1.68 -1.87 4.53
N LEU A 138 1.77 -1.27 5.72
CA LEU A 138 1.88 -2.05 6.95
C LEU A 138 0.67 -2.97 7.15
N CYS A 139 -0.56 -2.50 6.90
CA CYS A 139 -1.74 -3.36 6.93
C CYS A 139 -1.67 -4.50 5.90
N GLU A 140 -1.27 -4.23 4.64
CA GLU A 140 -1.18 -5.26 3.59
C GLU A 140 -0.09 -6.32 3.88
N TYR A 141 0.96 -5.95 4.64
CA TYR A 141 2.15 -6.79 4.84
C TYR A 141 2.43 -7.19 6.31
N HIS A 142 1.52 -6.93 7.25
CA HIS A 142 1.72 -7.20 8.67
C HIS A 142 1.94 -8.69 9.00
N LEU A 143 1.50 -9.62 8.15
CA LEU A 143 1.75 -11.07 8.24
C LEU A 143 2.66 -11.56 7.11
N PRO A 144 3.99 -11.36 7.18
CA PRO A 144 4.90 -11.62 6.08
C PRO A 144 5.26 -13.11 5.87
N TRP A 145 4.60 -14.04 6.58
CA TRP A 145 4.93 -15.48 6.60
C TRP A 145 4.99 -16.14 5.21
N ALA A 146 4.12 -15.70 4.29
CA ALA A 146 4.06 -16.25 2.94
C ALA A 146 5.21 -15.78 2.03
N ILE A 147 6.00 -14.79 2.46
CA ILE A 147 7.07 -14.17 1.67
C ILE A 147 8.37 -14.94 1.83
N LYS A 148 8.49 -16.03 1.07
CA LYS A 148 9.68 -16.90 1.09
C LYS A 148 10.80 -16.49 0.14
N LYS A 149 10.46 -15.76 -0.93
CA LYS A 149 11.42 -15.44 -1.99
C LYS A 149 12.40 -14.34 -1.55
N PRO A 150 13.73 -14.53 -1.69
CA PRO A 150 14.74 -13.58 -1.22
C PRO A 150 14.53 -12.16 -1.75
N GLU A 151 14.22 -12.01 -3.04
CA GLU A 151 14.01 -10.71 -3.67
C GLU A 151 12.80 -9.97 -3.08
N LYS A 152 11.76 -10.71 -2.68
CA LYS A 152 10.58 -10.13 -2.04
C LYS A 152 10.84 -9.77 -0.57
N ARG A 153 11.57 -10.61 0.18
CA ARG A 153 12.01 -10.27 1.54
C ARG A 153 12.89 -9.02 1.53
N ARG A 154 13.77 -8.89 0.52
CA ARG A 154 14.60 -7.69 0.32
C ARG A 154 13.75 -6.45 0.05
N ALA A 155 12.76 -6.52 -0.84
CA ALA A 155 11.84 -5.41 -1.09
C ALA A 155 11.04 -5.01 0.17
N LEU A 156 10.60 -6.01 0.95
CA LEU A 156 9.95 -5.80 2.23
C LEU A 156 10.86 -5.03 3.21
N ALA A 157 12.12 -5.46 3.35
CA ALA A 157 13.12 -4.80 4.20
C ALA A 157 13.43 -3.37 3.75
N LEU A 158 13.65 -3.16 2.45
CA LEU A 158 13.88 -1.84 1.87
C LEU A 158 12.70 -0.89 2.13
N THR A 159 11.47 -1.37 2.01
CA THR A 159 10.28 -0.55 2.25
C THR A 159 10.12 -0.22 3.73
N ALA A 160 10.36 -1.18 4.63
CA ALA A 160 10.36 -0.90 6.07
C ALA A 160 11.42 0.15 6.45
N MET A 161 12.64 0.05 5.89
CA MET A 161 13.69 1.06 6.07
C MET A 161 13.31 2.44 5.52
N TYR A 162 12.60 2.46 4.38
CA TYR A 162 12.08 3.69 3.80
C TYR A 162 11.07 4.37 4.74
N ILE A 163 10.09 3.63 5.26
CA ILE A 163 9.10 4.17 6.22
C ILE A 163 9.82 4.79 7.43
N GLU A 164 10.78 4.08 8.02
CA GLU A 164 11.56 4.60 9.15
C GLU A 164 12.31 5.87 8.82
N ARG A 165 12.95 5.92 7.64
CA ARG A 165 13.71 7.08 7.18
C ARG A 165 12.80 8.29 6.96
N GLU A 166 11.71 8.13 6.23
CA GLU A 166 10.79 9.22 5.91
C GLU A 166 10.11 9.80 7.15
N CYS A 167 9.79 8.96 8.14
CA CYS A 167 9.24 9.41 9.42
C CYS A 167 10.31 10.03 10.34
N SER A 168 11.59 9.69 10.16
CA SER A 168 12.70 10.23 10.96
C SER A 168 13.28 11.52 10.40
N ALA A 169 13.12 11.79 9.10
CA ALA A 169 13.69 12.96 8.43
C ALA A 169 13.18 14.30 8.99
N LEU A 170 12.09 14.29 9.76
CA LEU A 170 11.49 15.48 10.36
C LEU A 170 11.99 15.77 11.79
N ASP A 171 12.89 14.95 12.36
CA ASP A 171 13.46 15.16 13.70
C ASP A 171 14.95 15.55 13.60
N PRO A 172 15.31 16.84 13.72
CA PRO A 172 16.69 17.31 13.67
C PRO A 172 17.57 16.78 14.81
N SER A 173 16.97 16.30 15.91
CA SER A 173 17.71 15.71 17.05
C SER A 173 18.20 14.29 16.77
N TYR A 174 17.87 13.75 15.58
CA TYR A 174 18.14 12.37 15.21
C TYR A 174 19.56 12.15 14.70
N THR A 175 20.52 12.14 15.63
CA THR A 175 21.91 11.79 15.33
C THR A 175 22.07 10.32 14.98
N GLN A 176 23.15 9.98 14.27
CA GLN A 176 23.51 8.58 13.97
C GLN A 176 23.68 7.73 15.24
N ALA A 177 24.14 8.31 16.35
CA ALA A 177 24.26 7.62 17.64
C ALA A 177 22.89 7.29 18.27
N THR A 178 21.86 8.10 18.00
CA THR A 178 20.47 7.82 18.41
C THR A 178 19.89 6.64 17.62
N ARG A 179 20.29 6.47 16.34
CA ARG A 179 19.85 5.35 15.49
C ARG A 179 20.28 3.98 16.01
N GLU A 180 21.47 3.89 16.61
CA GLU A 180 22.02 2.62 17.10
C GLU A 180 21.45 2.19 18.45
N LYS A 181 20.85 3.12 19.21
CA LYS A 181 20.40 2.89 20.59
C LYS A 181 18.88 2.82 20.77
N VAL A 182 18.09 3.34 19.83
CA VAL A 182 16.65 3.60 20.06
C VAL A 182 15.68 2.62 19.40
N TYR A 183 16.11 1.77 18.46
CA TYR A 183 15.19 0.76 17.88
C TYR A 183 15.86 -0.60 17.74
N SER A 184 15.68 -1.46 18.75
CA SER A 184 16.03 -2.88 18.64
C SER A 184 15.08 -3.65 17.71
N SER A 185 13.93 -3.07 17.37
CA SER A 185 12.97 -3.63 16.40
C SER A 185 12.38 -2.55 15.51
N ASN A 186 12.20 -2.88 14.23
CA ASN A 186 11.59 -1.97 13.26
C ASN A 186 10.07 -1.95 13.34
N ILE A 187 9.43 -0.98 12.67
CA ILE A 187 7.99 -0.79 12.77
C ILE A 187 7.17 -2.01 12.30
N LEU A 188 7.63 -2.70 11.25
CA LEU A 188 6.98 -3.92 10.75
C LEU A 188 7.16 -5.08 11.72
N GLU A 189 8.36 -5.24 12.31
CA GLU A 189 8.62 -6.24 13.36
C GLU A 189 7.76 -5.99 14.60
N ARG A 190 7.65 -4.73 15.04
CA ARG A 190 6.79 -4.37 16.16
C ARG A 190 5.34 -4.72 15.88
N LEU A 191 4.84 -4.42 14.69
CA LEU A 191 3.48 -4.78 14.28
C LEU A 191 3.28 -6.30 14.26
N LEU A 192 4.19 -7.05 13.64
CA LEU A 192 4.17 -8.51 13.58
C LEU A 192 4.16 -9.15 14.98
N LEU A 193 5.06 -8.69 15.85
CA LEU A 193 5.17 -9.18 17.21
C LEU A 193 3.95 -8.79 18.04
N SER A 194 3.40 -7.60 17.84
CA SER A 194 2.19 -7.17 18.55
C SER A 194 0.98 -8.00 18.14
N ASP A 195 0.82 -8.30 16.84
CA ASP A 195 -0.20 -9.23 16.36
C ASP A 195 -0.01 -10.62 16.97
N THR A 196 1.23 -11.13 16.99
CA THR A 196 1.50 -12.49 17.49
C THR A 196 1.33 -12.61 19.01
N TYR A 197 1.72 -11.59 19.78
CA TYR A 197 1.61 -11.60 21.25
C TYR A 197 0.22 -11.23 21.73
N GLY A 198 -0.51 -10.41 20.95
CA GLY A 198 -1.91 -10.08 21.16
C GLY A 198 -2.85 -11.27 20.94
N ARG A 199 -2.37 -12.38 20.35
CA ARG A 199 -3.15 -13.59 20.15
C ARG A 199 -3.22 -14.50 21.39
N ILE A 200 -4.40 -15.10 21.58
CA ILE A 200 -4.70 -16.23 22.46
C ILE A 200 -4.86 -17.47 21.56
N SER A 201 -3.91 -18.41 21.63
CA SER A 201 -3.99 -19.68 20.89
C SER A 201 -3.37 -20.83 21.67
N ASP A 202 -3.80 -22.05 21.36
CA ASP A 202 -3.30 -23.28 22.02
C ASP A 202 -1.77 -23.47 21.84
N ASP A 203 -1.23 -22.94 20.73
CA ASP A 203 0.18 -23.04 20.34
C ASP A 203 0.93 -21.69 20.45
N ALA A 204 0.42 -20.76 21.26
CA ALA A 204 0.91 -19.37 21.29
C ALA A 204 2.43 -19.27 21.50
N GLU A 205 3.03 -20.12 22.34
CA GLU A 205 4.47 -20.14 22.57
C GLU A 205 5.28 -20.44 21.29
N THR A 206 4.85 -21.45 20.51
CA THR A 206 5.51 -21.82 19.25
C THR A 206 5.40 -20.69 18.22
N LYS A 207 4.22 -20.08 18.11
CA LYS A 207 4.00 -18.95 17.19
C LYS A 207 4.82 -17.72 17.55
N ARG A 208 4.83 -17.34 18.83
CA ARG A 208 5.65 -16.25 19.35
C ARG A 208 7.12 -16.51 19.06
N ARG A 209 7.60 -17.72 19.30
CA ARG A 209 8.98 -18.10 19.01
C ARG A 209 9.31 -17.99 17.52
N ASN A 210 8.43 -18.45 16.64
CA ASN A 210 8.61 -18.33 15.19
C ASN A 210 8.63 -16.86 14.74
N ALA A 211 7.82 -16.00 15.37
CA ALA A 211 7.82 -14.57 15.08
C ALA A 211 9.09 -13.86 15.51
N GLU A 212 9.62 -14.19 16.69
CA GLU A 212 10.91 -13.70 17.15
C GLU A 212 12.06 -14.11 16.21
N ILE A 213 12.07 -15.38 15.76
CA ILE A 213 13.08 -15.87 14.82
C ILE A 213 12.98 -15.09 13.50
N TRP A 214 11.78 -14.91 12.97
CA TRP A 214 11.57 -14.16 11.74
C TRP A 214 12.03 -12.70 11.88
N ALA A 215 11.69 -12.04 12.99
CA ALA A 215 12.11 -10.67 13.28
C ALA A 215 13.65 -10.56 13.35
N CYS A 216 14.31 -11.51 14.02
CA CYS A 216 15.77 -11.56 14.09
C CYS A 216 16.41 -11.69 12.68
N GLU A 217 15.94 -12.64 11.87
CA GLU A 217 16.41 -12.80 10.49
C GLU A 217 16.16 -11.55 9.63
N PHE A 218 15.01 -10.90 9.80
CA PHE A 218 14.64 -9.71 9.06
C PHE A 218 15.54 -8.52 9.41
N GLN A 219 15.86 -8.35 10.70
CA GLN A 219 16.81 -7.35 11.15
C GLN A 219 18.23 -7.61 10.60
N MET A 220 18.68 -8.87 10.57
CA MET A 220 19.95 -9.23 9.93
C MET A 220 19.96 -8.86 8.43
N LEU A 221 18.87 -9.11 7.71
CA LEU A 221 18.74 -8.74 6.31
C LEU A 221 18.82 -7.22 6.10
N LYS A 222 18.16 -6.42 6.95
CA LYS A 222 18.24 -4.95 6.90
C LYS A 222 19.67 -4.45 7.06
N ASN A 223 20.40 -4.99 8.05
CA ASN A 223 21.78 -4.63 8.31
C ASN A 223 22.67 -4.89 7.08
N THR A 224 22.48 -6.03 6.40
CA THR A 224 23.18 -6.37 5.15
C THR A 224 22.86 -5.37 4.04
N ILE A 225 21.59 -5.04 3.81
CA ILE A 225 21.16 -4.08 2.78
C ILE A 225 21.76 -2.70 3.03
N GLN A 226 21.73 -2.21 4.28
CA GLN A 226 22.25 -0.90 4.62
C GLN A 226 23.76 -0.77 4.36
N TYR A 227 24.51 -1.86 4.57
CA TYR A 227 25.92 -1.92 4.23
C TYR A 227 26.16 -1.78 2.72
N GLU A 228 25.36 -2.46 1.89
CA GLU A 228 25.46 -2.41 0.44
C GLU A 228 25.18 -0.99 -0.13
N GLN A 229 24.18 -0.29 0.41
CA GLN A 229 23.78 1.05 -0.07
C GLN A 229 24.84 2.14 0.11
N ARG A 230 25.76 2.01 1.09
CA ARG A 230 26.81 3.02 1.36
C ARG A 230 27.93 3.05 0.32
N SER A 231 27.97 2.08 -0.59
CA SER A 231 29.11 1.84 -1.48
C SER A 231 28.83 2.16 -2.96
N GLY A 232 27.64 2.69 -3.28
CA GLY A 232 27.22 2.93 -4.66
C GLY A 232 27.64 4.32 -5.17
N PRO A 233 28.08 4.45 -6.45
CA PRO A 233 28.21 5.76 -7.09
C PRO A 233 26.84 6.44 -7.17
N GLN A 234 26.82 7.73 -6.89
CA GLN A 234 25.61 8.56 -6.91
C GLN A 234 25.72 9.56 -8.07
N GLU A 235 25.28 9.13 -9.24
CA GLU A 235 24.94 10.00 -10.37
C GLU A 235 23.59 9.51 -10.86
N ASP A 236 22.63 10.39 -11.11
CA ASP A 236 21.37 9.96 -11.70
C ASP A 236 20.80 10.98 -12.68
N ASP A 237 21.55 11.18 -13.77
CA ASP A 237 21.01 11.70 -15.03
C ASP A 237 20.24 10.59 -15.79
N SER A 238 19.90 9.46 -15.13
CA SER A 238 19.17 8.38 -15.79
C SER A 238 17.75 8.82 -16.09
N PRO A 239 17.18 8.38 -17.23
CA PRO A 239 15.79 8.66 -17.52
C PRO A 239 14.86 7.99 -16.51
N ILE A 240 13.72 8.63 -16.27
CA ILE A 240 12.76 8.23 -15.24
C ILE A 240 11.56 7.54 -15.89
N LEU A 241 11.24 6.34 -15.42
CA LEU A 241 9.93 5.73 -15.62
C LEU A 241 9.04 6.07 -14.43
N TYR A 242 8.03 6.91 -14.67
CA TYR A 242 6.95 7.15 -13.73
C TYR A 242 5.84 6.11 -13.98
N VAL A 243 5.45 5.37 -12.95
CA VAL A 243 4.37 4.38 -13.01
C VAL A 243 3.20 4.87 -12.17
N ALA A 244 2.13 5.32 -12.83
CA ALA A 244 0.92 5.75 -12.15
C ALA A 244 0.20 4.53 -11.55
N ILE A 245 -0.19 4.59 -10.28
CA ILE A 245 -0.88 3.52 -9.56
C ILE A 245 -2.15 4.09 -8.95
N GLY A 246 -3.29 3.63 -9.44
CA GLY A 246 -4.58 4.07 -8.91
C GLY A 246 -5.74 3.67 -9.80
N ALA A 247 -6.93 3.60 -9.22
CA ALA A 247 -8.16 3.25 -9.91
C ALA A 247 -8.54 4.27 -11.01
N PRO A 248 -9.41 3.93 -11.98
CA PRO A 248 -9.92 4.91 -12.94
C PRO A 248 -10.52 6.13 -12.23
N ALA A 249 -10.35 7.33 -12.82
CA ALA A 249 -10.82 8.62 -12.28
C ALA A 249 -10.12 9.14 -11.01
N CYS A 250 -9.01 8.53 -10.57
CA CYS A 250 -8.20 9.03 -9.44
C CYS A 250 -7.26 10.21 -9.80
N GLY A 251 -7.34 10.78 -11.01
CA GLY A 251 -6.51 11.93 -11.41
C GLY A 251 -5.20 11.64 -12.14
N LYS A 252 -4.86 10.37 -12.46
CA LYS A 252 -3.60 10.02 -13.14
C LYS A 252 -3.31 10.83 -14.41
N SER A 253 -4.30 10.96 -15.29
CA SER A 253 -4.13 11.68 -16.55
C SER A 253 -4.09 13.21 -16.36
N SER A 254 -4.57 13.71 -15.21
CA SER A 254 -4.42 15.13 -14.85
C SER A 254 -3.01 15.42 -14.36
N PHE A 255 -2.44 14.53 -13.54
CA PHE A 255 -1.05 14.63 -13.08
C PHE A 255 -0.03 14.65 -14.23
N ARG A 256 -0.35 14.03 -15.38
CA ARG A 256 0.47 14.14 -16.60
C ARG A 256 0.83 15.58 -16.97
N LEU A 257 -0.04 16.55 -16.69
CA LEU A 257 0.16 17.97 -17.00
C LEU A 257 1.23 18.64 -16.12
N GLU A 258 1.60 18.01 -15.01
CA GLU A 258 2.65 18.48 -14.11
C GLU A 258 4.04 17.93 -14.49
N LEU A 259 4.09 16.98 -15.41
CA LEU A 259 5.33 16.43 -15.94
C LEU A 259 5.90 17.32 -17.04
N ASN A 260 7.23 17.29 -17.21
CA ASN A 260 7.90 18.03 -18.28
C ASN A 260 7.36 17.62 -19.65
N ASP A 261 7.25 18.58 -20.58
CA ASP A 261 6.71 18.39 -21.93
C ASP A 261 7.42 17.29 -22.74
N ASP A 262 8.70 17.03 -22.43
CA ASP A 262 9.50 15.97 -23.06
C ASP A 262 9.21 14.55 -22.52
N THR A 263 8.27 14.41 -21.57
CA THR A 263 7.91 13.10 -21.00
C THR A 263 7.00 12.33 -21.95
N LEU A 264 7.51 11.21 -22.46
CA LEU A 264 6.75 10.32 -23.33
C LEU A 264 5.65 9.58 -22.55
N ILE A 265 4.53 9.31 -23.22
CA ILE A 265 3.34 8.79 -22.54
C ILE A 265 3.02 7.39 -23.04
N HIS A 266 2.79 6.49 -22.09
CA HIS A 266 2.31 5.14 -22.35
C HIS A 266 0.94 4.94 -21.69
N ASN A 267 -0.12 5.07 -22.49
CA ASN A 267 -1.50 4.91 -22.03
C ASN A 267 -2.24 3.88 -22.90
N MET A 268 -2.69 2.78 -22.29
CA MET A 268 -3.37 1.71 -23.04
C MET A 268 -4.72 2.16 -23.62
N ASP A 269 -5.41 3.13 -23.02
CA ASP A 269 -6.69 3.62 -23.56
C ASP A 269 -6.45 4.47 -24.82
N GLU A 270 -5.42 5.32 -24.83
CA GLU A 270 -5.01 6.09 -26.03
C GLU A 270 -4.62 5.14 -27.19
N LEU A 271 -3.81 4.12 -26.90
CA LEU A 271 -3.40 3.12 -27.90
C LEU A 271 -4.59 2.32 -28.46
N ARG A 272 -5.65 2.11 -27.68
CA ARG A 272 -6.87 1.46 -28.19
C ARG A 272 -7.61 2.34 -29.17
N SER A 273 -7.76 3.62 -28.84
CA SER A 273 -8.35 4.59 -29.75
C SER A 273 -7.53 4.67 -31.04
N GLU A 274 -6.21 4.81 -30.94
CA GLU A 274 -5.33 4.91 -32.11
C GLU A 274 -5.37 3.68 -33.02
N TRP A 275 -5.37 2.46 -32.46
CA TRP A 275 -5.21 1.24 -33.26
C TRP A 275 -6.51 0.59 -33.73
N TYR A 276 -7.65 0.92 -33.11
CA TYR A 276 -8.92 0.25 -33.40
C TYR A 276 -10.05 1.19 -33.79
N LEU A 277 -9.84 2.52 -33.75
CA LEU A 277 -10.80 3.50 -34.24
C LEU A 277 -10.33 4.04 -35.59
N ASP A 278 -10.99 3.61 -36.66
CA ASP A 278 -10.64 4.03 -38.02
C ASP A 278 -11.07 5.50 -38.27
N GLU A 279 -12.27 5.86 -37.83
CA GLU A 279 -12.81 7.23 -37.86
C GLU A 279 -13.63 7.50 -36.58
N PRO A 280 -13.43 8.64 -35.89
CA PRO A 280 -14.24 9.01 -34.72
C PRO A 280 -15.69 9.28 -35.08
N SER A 281 -16.65 8.76 -34.30
CA SER A 281 -18.08 9.02 -34.50
C SER A 281 -18.52 10.40 -34.00
N GLY A 282 -17.67 11.08 -33.23
CA GLY A 282 -18.01 12.30 -32.50
C GLY A 282 -18.66 12.04 -31.13
N ASP A 283 -19.00 10.79 -30.82
CA ASP A 283 -19.38 10.33 -29.48
C ASP A 283 -18.19 9.59 -28.85
N SER A 284 -17.46 10.29 -27.98
CA SER A 284 -16.27 9.75 -27.32
C SER A 284 -16.53 8.49 -26.51
N ALA A 285 -17.73 8.35 -25.92
CA ALA A 285 -18.06 7.18 -25.13
C ALA A 285 -18.28 5.96 -26.03
N ALA A 286 -19.01 6.14 -27.14
CA ALA A 286 -19.23 5.09 -28.12
C ALA A 286 -17.91 4.64 -28.80
N ASP A 287 -17.05 5.60 -29.13
CA ASP A 287 -15.74 5.35 -29.72
C ASP A 287 -14.84 4.54 -28.77
N TYR A 288 -14.83 4.91 -27.48
CA TYR A 288 -14.10 4.17 -26.45
C TYR A 288 -14.60 2.73 -26.31
N ASP A 289 -15.92 2.52 -26.23
CA ASP A 289 -16.51 1.18 -26.07
C ASP A 289 -16.20 0.28 -27.26
N LEU A 290 -16.23 0.82 -28.49
CA LEU A 290 -15.86 0.12 -29.70
C LEU A 290 -14.39 -0.31 -29.69
N SER A 291 -13.48 0.63 -29.42
CA SER A 291 -12.04 0.36 -29.35
C SER A 291 -11.69 -0.61 -28.23
N TRP A 292 -12.36 -0.51 -27.08
CA TRP A 292 -12.21 -1.46 -25.99
C TRP A 292 -12.62 -2.86 -26.42
N LYS A 293 -13.82 -3.01 -27.00
CA LYS A 293 -14.32 -4.31 -27.48
C LYS A 293 -13.36 -4.93 -28.50
N ARG A 294 -12.98 -4.19 -29.54
CA ARG A 294 -12.02 -4.66 -30.57
C ARG A 294 -10.68 -5.08 -29.97
N SER A 295 -10.17 -4.32 -28.99
CA SER A 295 -8.92 -4.67 -28.30
C SER A 295 -9.00 -5.96 -27.48
N THR A 296 -10.18 -6.28 -26.91
CA THR A 296 -10.38 -7.52 -26.16
C THR A 296 -10.49 -8.76 -27.06
N GLU A 297 -10.90 -8.57 -28.31
CA GLU A 297 -10.97 -9.62 -29.33
C GLU A 297 -9.58 -9.88 -29.98
N ASP A 298 -8.70 -8.88 -30.01
CA ASP A 298 -7.33 -9.01 -30.52
C ASP A 298 -6.37 -9.68 -29.51
N LYS A 299 -6.12 -10.98 -29.73
CA LYS A 299 -5.16 -11.78 -28.94
C LYS A 299 -3.72 -11.22 -28.94
N LYS A 300 -3.36 -10.36 -29.90
CA LYS A 300 -2.04 -9.73 -30.00
C LYS A 300 -1.98 -8.37 -29.31
N PHE A 301 -3.08 -7.81 -28.83
CA PHE A 301 -3.12 -6.47 -28.24
C PHE A 301 -2.08 -6.28 -27.13
N ALA A 302 -2.00 -7.22 -26.17
CA ALA A 302 -1.03 -7.15 -25.08
C ALA A 302 0.43 -7.11 -25.60
N SER A 303 0.76 -7.91 -26.61
CA SER A 303 2.10 -7.91 -27.21
C SER A 303 2.42 -6.60 -27.96
N LYS A 304 1.43 -5.99 -28.62
CA LYS A 304 1.57 -4.69 -29.28
C LYS A 304 1.83 -3.58 -28.25
N VAL A 305 1.07 -3.55 -27.16
CA VAL A 305 1.24 -2.60 -26.03
C VAL A 305 2.65 -2.72 -25.43
N HIS A 306 3.09 -3.95 -25.16
CA HIS A 306 4.42 -4.20 -24.64
C HIS A 306 5.52 -3.75 -25.61
N HIS A 307 5.35 -4.01 -26.92
CA HIS A 307 6.29 -3.57 -27.93
C HIS A 307 6.37 -2.03 -28.00
N HIS A 308 5.23 -1.35 -27.99
CA HIS A 308 5.16 0.11 -27.94
C HIS A 308 5.93 0.66 -26.73
N PHE A 309 5.67 0.13 -25.53
CA PHE A 309 6.41 0.55 -24.33
C PHE A 309 7.92 0.35 -24.48
N ILE A 310 8.37 -0.79 -25.03
CA ILE A 310 9.79 -1.05 -25.28
C ILE A 310 10.40 -0.01 -26.25
N GLN A 311 9.65 0.46 -27.25
CA GLN A 311 10.15 1.50 -28.14
C GLN A 311 10.31 2.84 -27.42
N LEU A 312 9.38 3.20 -26.54
CA LEU A 312 9.50 4.42 -25.73
C LEU A 312 10.75 4.39 -24.85
N ILE A 313 10.97 3.31 -24.09
CA ILE A 313 12.12 3.24 -23.17
C ILE A 313 13.47 3.22 -23.92
N LYS A 314 13.52 2.76 -25.18
CA LYS A 314 14.74 2.80 -26.00
C LYS A 314 15.16 4.21 -26.41
N THR A 315 14.27 5.19 -26.31
CA THR A 315 14.60 6.60 -26.61
C THR A 315 15.53 7.22 -25.57
N GLY A 316 15.56 6.66 -24.36
CA GLY A 316 16.27 7.25 -23.22
C GLY A 316 15.62 8.52 -22.67
N GLN A 317 14.36 8.81 -23.03
CA GLN A 317 13.58 9.93 -22.47
C GLN A 317 12.75 9.47 -21.28
N ASN A 318 12.28 10.42 -20.46
CA ASN A 318 11.35 10.10 -19.39
C ASN A 318 10.06 9.50 -19.97
N VAL A 319 9.49 8.52 -19.26
CA VAL A 319 8.25 7.85 -19.66
C VAL A 319 7.24 7.88 -18.50
N TYR A 320 6.01 8.27 -18.78
CA TYR A 320 4.86 8.16 -17.87
C TYR A 320 3.94 7.04 -18.31
N ASN A 321 3.85 5.98 -17.50
CA ASN A 321 2.94 4.86 -17.70
C ASN A 321 1.59 5.14 -17.02
N ASP A 322 0.69 5.79 -17.75
CA ASP A 322 -0.67 6.17 -17.34
C ASP A 322 -1.67 5.01 -17.46
N ASN A 323 -1.27 3.83 -16.99
CA ASN A 323 -2.17 2.70 -16.83
C ASN A 323 -2.63 2.61 -15.36
N VAL A 324 -3.62 1.75 -15.10
CA VAL A 324 -4.12 1.54 -13.72
C VAL A 324 -3.07 0.94 -12.80
N ASN A 325 -2.25 0.00 -13.31
CA ASN A 325 -1.12 -0.62 -12.59
C ASN A 325 -1.44 -1.16 -11.18
N ALA A 326 -2.68 -1.63 -10.98
CA ALA A 326 -3.22 -1.97 -9.66
C ALA A 326 -2.40 -3.03 -8.90
N SER A 327 -1.73 -3.97 -9.57
CA SER A 327 -1.02 -5.05 -8.87
C SER A 327 0.44 -5.18 -9.27
N LEU A 328 1.27 -5.68 -8.34
CA LEU A 328 2.67 -6.05 -8.59
C LEU A 328 2.85 -6.88 -9.87
N LYS A 329 1.92 -7.81 -10.15
CA LYS A 329 1.95 -8.63 -11.37
C LYS A 329 1.82 -7.78 -12.65
N ARG A 330 0.96 -6.76 -12.64
CA ARG A 330 0.76 -5.86 -13.78
C ARG A 330 1.93 -4.89 -13.98
N ARG A 331 2.55 -4.45 -12.89
CA ARG A 331 3.68 -3.50 -12.92
C ARG A 331 4.99 -4.15 -13.35
N ARG A 332 5.19 -5.43 -13.01
CA ARG A 332 6.45 -6.17 -13.21
C ARG A 332 7.06 -6.00 -14.59
N PHE A 333 6.28 -6.13 -15.66
CA PHE A 333 6.81 -6.01 -17.03
C PHE A 333 7.47 -4.65 -17.25
N TYR A 334 6.74 -3.57 -16.99
CA TYR A 334 7.22 -2.20 -17.19
C TYR A 334 8.46 -1.88 -16.36
N VAL A 335 8.42 -2.22 -15.06
CA VAL A 335 9.53 -2.01 -14.13
C VAL A 335 10.78 -2.79 -14.59
N THR A 336 10.61 -4.05 -14.99
CA THR A 336 11.73 -4.90 -15.42
C THR A 336 12.37 -4.38 -16.70
N GLU A 337 11.56 -4.02 -17.71
CA GLU A 337 12.09 -3.53 -18.98
C GLU A 337 12.78 -2.16 -18.82
N ALA A 338 12.24 -1.26 -18.01
CA ALA A 338 12.87 0.03 -17.74
C ALA A 338 14.22 -0.13 -17.02
N ARG A 339 14.29 -0.98 -15.97
CA ARG A 339 15.56 -1.26 -15.28
C ARG A 339 16.63 -1.85 -16.21
N LYS A 340 16.25 -2.70 -17.17
CA LYS A 340 17.19 -3.22 -18.19
C LYS A 340 17.80 -2.12 -19.07
N HIS A 341 17.11 -1.00 -19.22
CA HIS A 341 17.55 0.15 -20.01
C HIS A 341 18.11 1.27 -19.12
N GLY A 342 18.43 0.98 -17.85
CA GLY A 342 19.08 1.92 -16.94
C GLY A 342 18.15 3.00 -16.37
N TYR A 343 16.83 2.84 -16.45
CA TYR A 343 15.91 3.83 -15.91
C TYR A 343 15.84 3.79 -14.38
N LYS A 344 15.72 4.97 -13.76
CA LYS A 344 15.14 5.12 -12.42
C LYS A 344 13.64 4.87 -12.50
N VAL A 345 13.07 4.12 -11.57
CA VAL A 345 11.65 3.77 -11.57
C VAL A 345 10.94 4.36 -10.35
N VAL A 346 9.96 5.23 -10.61
CA VAL A 346 9.20 5.97 -9.60
C VAL A 346 7.74 5.52 -9.61
N ALA A 347 7.20 5.12 -8.45
CA ALA A 347 5.77 4.91 -8.29
C ALA A 347 5.07 6.23 -8.03
N VAL A 348 3.97 6.50 -8.73
CA VAL A 348 3.09 7.64 -8.45
C VAL A 348 1.74 7.10 -7.98
N LEU A 349 1.53 7.07 -6.68
CA LEU A 349 0.34 6.51 -6.04
C LEU A 349 -0.74 7.58 -5.85
N PHE A 350 -1.96 7.26 -6.26
CA PHE A 350 -3.13 8.13 -6.16
C PHE A 350 -4.15 7.52 -5.19
N PRO A 351 -3.97 7.68 -3.87
CA PRO A 351 -5.00 7.32 -2.91
C PRO A 351 -6.22 8.22 -3.14
N THR A 352 -7.40 7.65 -3.35
CA THR A 352 -8.62 8.43 -3.57
C THR A 352 -9.81 7.66 -2.99
N PRO A 353 -10.75 8.34 -2.29
CA PRO A 353 -11.93 7.67 -1.76
C PRO A 353 -12.74 6.99 -2.85
N LEU A 354 -13.24 5.80 -2.58
CA LEU A 354 -14.01 5.02 -3.56
C LEU A 354 -15.23 5.81 -4.05
N GLN A 355 -15.92 6.51 -3.15
CA GLN A 355 -17.09 7.30 -3.50
C GLN A 355 -16.74 8.44 -4.47
N THR A 356 -15.63 9.15 -4.23
CA THR A 356 -15.10 10.17 -5.14
C THR A 356 -14.82 9.61 -6.53
N LEU A 357 -14.27 8.39 -6.63
CA LEU A 357 -14.03 7.75 -7.93
C LEU A 357 -15.34 7.44 -8.67
N ILE A 358 -16.35 6.94 -7.95
CA ILE A 358 -17.67 6.64 -8.51
C ILE A 358 -18.35 7.91 -9.01
N ASP A 359 -18.31 8.98 -8.23
CA ASP A 359 -18.96 10.24 -8.57
C ASP A 359 -18.26 10.95 -9.74
N ARG A 360 -16.92 10.97 -9.74
CA ARG A 360 -16.15 11.44 -10.90
C ARG A 360 -16.52 10.64 -12.15
N GLN A 361 -16.63 9.32 -12.04
CA GLN A 361 -16.95 8.46 -13.18
C GLN A 361 -18.36 8.68 -13.74
N LYS A 362 -19.34 9.07 -12.91
CA LYS A 362 -20.69 9.47 -13.36
C LYS A 362 -20.69 10.79 -14.15
N SER A 363 -19.78 11.70 -13.82
CA SER A 363 -19.67 13.00 -14.50
C SER A 363 -18.82 13.01 -15.78
N ARG A 364 -18.14 11.90 -16.09
CA ARG A 364 -17.28 11.81 -17.27
C ARG A 364 -18.08 11.75 -18.55
N LYS A 365 -17.62 12.51 -19.55
CA LYS A 365 -18.19 12.51 -20.92
C LYS A 365 -17.34 11.70 -21.89
N ASP A 366 -16.06 11.54 -21.59
CA ASP A 366 -15.06 10.93 -22.47
C ASP A 366 -15.12 9.39 -22.46
N LYS A 367 -15.48 8.77 -21.32
CA LYS A 367 -15.67 7.32 -21.21
C LYS A 367 -16.51 6.93 -20.00
N THR A 368 -17.21 5.80 -20.13
CA THR A 368 -18.03 5.22 -19.06
C THR A 368 -17.41 3.91 -18.55
N VAL A 369 -16.94 3.91 -17.30
CA VAL A 369 -16.50 2.68 -16.62
C VAL A 369 -17.60 2.27 -15.64
N PRO A 370 -18.17 1.04 -15.75
CA PRO A 370 -19.19 0.58 -14.82
C PRO A 370 -18.71 0.58 -13.36
N GLU A 371 -19.60 0.93 -12.44
CA GLU A 371 -19.27 1.05 -11.00
C GLU A 371 -18.63 -0.23 -10.43
N PHE A 372 -19.16 -1.41 -10.77
CA PHE A 372 -18.59 -2.69 -10.31
C PHE A 372 -17.13 -2.88 -10.78
N ALA A 373 -16.77 -2.34 -11.95
CA ALA A 373 -15.41 -2.43 -12.48
C ALA A 373 -14.47 -1.46 -11.73
N VAL A 374 -14.95 -0.26 -11.39
CA VAL A 374 -14.21 0.70 -10.54
C VAL A 374 -13.94 0.08 -9.17
N LYS A 375 -14.97 -0.44 -8.49
CA LYS A 375 -14.85 -1.13 -7.18
C LYS A 375 -13.85 -2.29 -7.24
N ARG A 376 -13.97 -3.16 -8.24
CA ARG A 376 -13.05 -4.29 -8.43
C ARG A 376 -11.61 -3.84 -8.62
N ILE A 377 -11.37 -2.79 -9.41
CA ILE A 377 -10.03 -2.26 -9.64
C ILE A 377 -9.47 -1.62 -8.37
N TRP A 378 -10.29 -0.83 -7.67
CA TRP A 378 -9.92 -0.18 -6.41
C TRP A 378 -9.50 -1.21 -5.36
N ASN A 379 -10.29 -2.28 -5.19
CA ASN A 379 -9.97 -3.42 -4.32
C ASN A 379 -8.71 -4.20 -4.77
N ALA A 380 -8.37 -4.15 -6.05
CA ALA A 380 -7.20 -4.85 -6.58
C ALA A 380 -5.88 -4.07 -6.40
N VAL A 381 -5.94 -2.79 -6.02
CA VAL A 381 -4.74 -1.96 -5.81
C VAL A 381 -3.92 -2.53 -4.64
N SER A 382 -2.66 -2.89 -4.92
CA SER A 382 -1.65 -3.27 -3.94
C SER A 382 -0.60 -2.17 -3.82
N GLN A 383 -0.17 -1.89 -2.60
CA GLN A 383 0.80 -0.85 -2.31
C GLN A 383 2.13 -1.08 -3.06
N PRO A 384 2.77 -0.01 -3.60
CA PRO A 384 4.12 -0.12 -4.15
C PRO A 384 5.14 -0.47 -3.06
N GLN A 385 6.27 -1.05 -3.43
CA GLN A 385 7.35 -1.38 -2.49
C GLN A 385 8.68 -0.80 -2.98
N ILE A 386 9.54 -0.36 -2.07
CA ILE A 386 10.94 -0.07 -2.41
C ILE A 386 11.63 -1.38 -2.77
N GLY A 387 12.43 -1.36 -3.83
CA GLY A 387 13.00 -2.56 -4.47
C GLY A 387 12.16 -3.07 -5.64
N GLU A 388 10.85 -2.81 -5.66
CA GLU A 388 10.11 -2.73 -6.93
C GLU A 388 10.41 -1.36 -7.57
N PHE A 389 10.21 -0.30 -6.79
CA PHE A 389 10.48 1.08 -7.15
C PHE A 389 11.71 1.61 -6.42
N ASP A 390 12.34 2.63 -7.00
CA ASP A 390 13.44 3.35 -6.38
C ASP A 390 12.90 4.49 -5.50
N GLU A 391 11.71 5.00 -5.83
CA GLU A 391 11.01 6.08 -5.11
C GLU A 391 9.47 5.90 -5.19
N ILE A 392 8.76 6.41 -4.18
CA ILE A 392 7.30 6.36 -4.10
C ILE A 392 6.79 7.78 -3.82
N LEU A 393 6.07 8.35 -4.78
CA LEU A 393 5.35 9.60 -4.66
C LEU A 393 3.88 9.31 -4.36
N VAL A 394 3.30 10.02 -3.40
CA VAL A 394 1.88 9.92 -3.06
C VAL A 394 1.24 11.26 -3.39
N ILE A 395 0.24 11.25 -4.28
CA ILE A 395 -0.45 12.43 -4.77
C ILE A 395 -1.77 12.60 -4.02
N GLU A 396 -2.04 13.82 -3.56
CA GLU A 396 -3.27 14.19 -2.85
C GLU A 396 -4.41 14.60 -3.80
#